data_AF-A0A3R9WJF8-F1
#
_entry.id   AF-A0A3R9WJF8-F1
#
_cell.length_a   1.000
_cell.length_b   1.000
_cell.length_c   1.000
_cell.angle_alpha   90.00
_cell.angle_beta   90.00
_cell.angle_gamma   90.00
#
_symmetry.space_group_name_H-M   'P 1'
#
loop_
_entity.id
_entity.type
_entity.pdbx_description
1 polymer ?
#
loop_
_entity_poly.entity_id
_entity_poly.type
_entity_poly.pdbx_seq_one_letter_code
_entity_poly.pdbx_strand_id
1 'polypeptide(L)'
;MALTVVAAVIVGAGVYAATQGKDTASPRNGGTSSAAASAGSNGKGSSGSDTAAKPSAGGTRPDPAPADYKGINLTAGYHLTLGDDPLRPQKGEDGNYELSYDTGGYLDAESQGSTFVLLDPGQEGSLATCRAETRFTDDVYINKLGPGRQLCLTTGTGHIGLITVRGRSPEDSPSTYLTLDLTVWRNAAAGSTAR
;
A
#
# COMPACT_ATOMS: atom_id res chain seq x y z
N MET A 1 -8.61 54.11 6.58
CA MET A 1 -9.55 53.97 5.44
C MET A 1 -9.90 52.51 5.30
N ALA A 2 -11.15 52.24 4.91
CA ALA A 2 -11.92 51.06 5.28
C ALA A 2 -11.56 49.75 4.56
N LEU A 3 -11.87 48.66 5.28
CA LEU A 3 -11.83 47.24 4.93
C LEU A 3 -12.80 46.89 3.78
N THR A 4 -12.49 45.90 2.95
CA THR A 4 -13.54 45.12 2.26
C THR A 4 -13.06 43.70 1.99
N VAL A 5 -13.63 42.78 2.76
CA VAL A 5 -13.55 41.32 2.56
C VAL A 5 -14.78 40.93 1.76
N VAL A 6 -14.61 40.27 0.62
CA VAL A 6 -15.73 39.69 -0.16
C VAL A 6 -15.71 38.18 0.02
N ALA A 7 -16.63 37.68 0.85
CA ALA A 7 -16.92 36.26 0.99
C ALA A 7 -18.03 35.89 -0.01
N ALA A 8 -17.79 34.93 -0.89
CA ALA A 8 -18.80 34.35 -1.76
C ALA A 8 -19.29 33.04 -1.15
N VAL A 9 -20.57 32.99 -0.75
CA VAL A 9 -21.27 31.79 -0.29
C VAL A 9 -22.03 31.21 -1.48
N ILE A 10 -21.69 29.99 -1.90
CA ILE A 10 -22.46 29.25 -2.90
C ILE A 10 -23.49 28.38 -2.16
N VAL A 11 -24.78 28.69 -2.40
CA VAL A 11 -25.93 27.89 -1.97
C VAL A 11 -26.23 26.86 -3.06
N GLY A 12 -25.94 25.59 -2.79
CA GLY A 12 -26.34 24.46 -3.64
C GLY A 12 -27.63 23.82 -3.13
N ALA A 13 -28.71 23.90 -3.90
CA ALA A 13 -29.97 23.21 -3.64
C ALA A 13 -29.93 21.79 -4.25
N GLY A 14 -30.07 20.76 -3.42
CA GLY A 14 -30.22 19.36 -3.85
C GLY A 14 -31.55 18.79 -3.34
N VAL A 15 -32.45 18.47 -4.27
CA VAL A 15 -33.73 17.77 -4.00
C VAL A 15 -33.47 16.27 -4.07
N TYR A 16 -33.65 15.56 -2.94
CA TYR A 16 -33.76 14.10 -2.94
C TYR A 16 -35.22 13.70 -2.72
N ALA A 17 -35.83 13.11 -3.75
CA ALA A 17 -37.14 12.48 -3.68
C ALA A 17 -37.04 11.11 -3.00
N ALA A 18 -37.95 10.88 -2.07
CA ALA A 18 -38.13 9.63 -1.33
C ALA A 18 -39.02 8.64 -2.10
N THR A 19 -38.70 7.36 -2.03
CA THR A 19 -39.70 6.27 -2.15
C THR A 19 -39.50 5.25 -1.05
N GLN A 20 -40.47 5.23 -0.13
CA GLN A 20 -40.70 4.23 0.91
C GLN A 20 -41.35 2.98 0.32
N GLY A 21 -40.94 1.79 0.78
CA GLY A 21 -41.67 0.54 0.61
C GLY A 21 -41.64 -0.25 1.92
N LYS A 22 -42.77 -0.23 2.63
CA LYS A 22 -43.00 -0.79 3.98
C LYS A 22 -43.17 -2.31 3.99
N ASP A 23 -42.88 -2.84 5.18
CA ASP A 23 -43.06 -4.20 5.70
C ASP A 23 -44.41 -4.87 5.41
N THR A 24 -44.40 -6.19 5.25
CA THR A 24 -45.51 -7.06 5.72
C THR A 24 -44.98 -8.44 6.12
N ALA A 25 -45.38 -8.88 7.32
CA ALA A 25 -45.09 -10.19 7.89
C ALA A 25 -46.37 -11.07 7.92
N SER A 26 -46.14 -12.39 7.78
CA SER A 26 -46.96 -13.55 8.23
C SER A 26 -48.25 -13.92 7.46
N PRO A 27 -48.82 -15.16 7.57
CA PRO A 27 -48.36 -16.47 8.15
C PRO A 27 -48.78 -17.76 7.36
N ARG A 28 -48.57 -18.95 8.00
CA ARG A 28 -49.21 -20.30 7.83
C ARG A 28 -48.54 -21.24 6.81
N ASN A 29 -48.40 -22.56 6.98
CA ASN A 29 -48.93 -23.64 7.83
C ASN A 29 -47.84 -24.76 7.81
N GLY A 30 -47.56 -25.56 8.84
CA GLY A 30 -48.45 -26.52 9.49
C GLY A 30 -48.04 -27.96 9.11
N GLY A 31 -47.47 -28.71 10.04
CA GLY A 31 -47.10 -30.13 9.85
C GLY A 31 -46.48 -30.73 11.12
N THR A 32 -47.31 -31.43 11.88
CA THR A 32 -47.12 -31.81 13.29
C THR A 32 -46.51 -33.20 13.49
N SER A 33 -45.89 -33.38 14.66
CA SER A 33 -45.88 -34.60 15.50
C SER A 33 -44.86 -35.74 15.30
N SER A 34 -43.92 -35.77 16.25
CA SER A 34 -43.73 -36.83 17.27
C SER A 34 -43.14 -38.20 16.91
N ALA A 35 -41.91 -38.36 17.42
CA ALA A 35 -41.48 -39.36 18.43
C ALA A 35 -41.14 -40.82 18.05
N ALA A 36 -40.07 -41.25 18.74
CA ALA A 36 -39.73 -42.59 19.24
C ALA A 36 -38.87 -43.55 18.38
N ALA A 37 -37.56 -43.49 18.67
CA ALA A 37 -36.62 -44.57 19.01
C ALA A 37 -36.94 -46.05 18.67
N SER A 38 -35.98 -46.77 18.05
CA SER A 38 -35.04 -47.67 18.76
C SER A 38 -34.30 -48.68 17.84
N ALA A 39 -33.00 -48.82 18.12
CA ALA A 39 -32.19 -50.05 18.17
C ALA A 39 -31.63 -50.77 16.92
N GLY A 40 -30.31 -51.07 17.03
CA GLY A 40 -29.59 -52.22 16.44
C GLY A 40 -28.77 -51.89 15.19
N SER A 41 -27.48 -52.21 15.02
CA SER A 41 -26.40 -52.78 15.84
C SER A 41 -25.17 -52.96 14.92
N ASN A 42 -23.98 -52.72 15.46
CA ASN A 42 -22.66 -53.27 15.09
C ASN A 42 -22.06 -53.04 13.69
N GLY A 43 -21.01 -52.21 13.64
CA GLY A 43 -20.01 -52.19 12.58
C GLY A 43 -18.65 -51.69 13.10
N LYS A 44 -17.74 -52.62 13.35
CA LYS A 44 -16.35 -52.44 13.76
C LYS A 44 -15.55 -51.81 12.60
N GLY A 45 -14.78 -50.75 12.82
CA GLY A 45 -13.92 -50.22 11.76
C GLY A 45 -13.03 -49.05 12.17
N SER A 46 -11.80 -49.37 12.52
CA SER A 46 -10.54 -48.61 12.38
C SER A 46 -10.50 -47.09 12.62
N SER A 47 -9.60 -46.73 13.53
CA SER A 47 -8.97 -45.41 13.65
C SER A 47 -8.52 -44.85 12.30
N GLY A 48 -9.21 -43.81 11.84
CA GLY A 48 -8.71 -42.85 10.86
C GLY A 48 -8.70 -41.49 11.53
N SER A 49 -7.60 -41.16 12.20
CA SER A 49 -7.34 -39.77 12.59
C SER A 49 -7.13 -38.99 11.31
N ASP A 50 -8.19 -38.34 10.82
CA ASP A 50 -8.12 -37.28 9.81
C ASP A 50 -7.31 -36.14 10.41
N THR A 51 -6.00 -36.30 10.34
CA THR A 51 -5.05 -35.22 10.57
C THR A 51 -5.24 -34.31 9.37
N ALA A 52 -6.12 -33.33 9.53
CA ALA A 52 -6.20 -32.18 8.64
C ALA A 52 -4.77 -31.72 8.38
N ALA A 53 -4.29 -31.94 7.15
CA ALA A 53 -2.98 -31.53 6.75
C ALA A 53 -2.89 -30.02 6.96
N LYS A 54 -2.14 -29.63 7.99
CA LYS A 54 -1.71 -28.25 8.20
C LYS A 54 -1.18 -27.75 6.85
N PRO A 55 -1.59 -26.56 6.37
CA PRO A 55 -1.00 -25.99 5.17
C PRO A 55 0.52 -25.99 5.37
N SER A 56 1.22 -26.74 4.52
CA SER A 56 2.67 -26.71 4.48
C SER A 56 3.06 -25.24 4.37
N ALA A 57 3.75 -24.74 5.39
CA ALA A 57 4.35 -23.42 5.32
C ALA A 57 5.22 -23.44 4.06
N GLY A 58 4.76 -22.73 3.02
CA GLY A 58 5.44 -22.66 1.74
C GLY A 58 6.89 -22.32 2.01
N GLY A 59 7.81 -23.11 1.46
CA GLY A 59 9.24 -22.89 1.64
C GLY A 59 9.55 -21.43 1.35
N THR A 60 10.30 -20.79 2.25
CA THR A 60 10.71 -19.39 2.10
C THR A 60 11.39 -19.23 0.75
N ARG A 61 10.71 -18.53 -0.17
CA ARG A 61 11.28 -18.15 -1.46
C ARG A 61 12.59 -17.41 -1.18
N PRO A 62 13.70 -17.70 -1.88
CA PRO A 62 14.93 -16.94 -1.74
C PRO A 62 14.65 -15.45 -1.96
N ASP A 63 15.38 -14.61 -1.22
CA ASP A 63 15.29 -13.18 -1.42
C ASP A 63 15.74 -12.80 -2.84
N PRO A 64 15.01 -11.90 -3.52
CA PRO A 64 15.42 -11.43 -4.82
C PRO A 64 16.72 -10.63 -4.71
N ALA A 65 17.50 -10.63 -5.80
CA ALA A 65 18.72 -9.84 -5.88
C ALA A 65 18.41 -8.33 -5.83
N PRO A 66 19.27 -7.52 -5.17
CA PRO A 66 19.16 -6.07 -5.21
C PRO A 66 19.57 -5.52 -6.59
N ALA A 67 18.89 -4.47 -7.04
CA ALA A 67 19.33 -3.59 -8.12
C ALA A 67 19.57 -2.19 -7.57
N ASP A 68 20.80 -1.70 -7.68
CA ASP A 68 21.20 -0.39 -7.15
C ASP A 68 21.21 0.70 -8.23
N TYR A 69 20.61 1.84 -7.91
CA TYR A 69 20.57 3.04 -8.73
C TYR A 69 21.05 4.22 -7.90
N LYS A 70 22.01 4.99 -8.43
CA LYS A 70 22.66 6.07 -7.69
C LYS A 70 22.41 7.42 -8.34
N GLY A 71 22.18 8.44 -7.52
CA GLY A 71 22.08 9.83 -7.97
C GLY A 71 20.90 10.13 -8.89
N ILE A 72 19.77 9.44 -8.72
CA ILE A 72 18.54 9.74 -9.47
C ILE A 72 18.03 11.10 -8.99
N ASN A 73 17.92 12.06 -9.91
CA ASN A 73 17.25 13.33 -9.64
C ASN A 73 15.76 13.19 -9.96
N LEU A 74 14.95 12.96 -8.94
CA LEU A 74 13.49 12.93 -9.06
C LEU A 74 12.97 14.37 -8.91
N THR A 75 12.47 14.93 -10.00
CA THR A 75 11.91 16.30 -10.05
C THR A 75 10.48 16.31 -9.52
N ALA A 76 10.05 17.41 -8.90
CA ALA A 76 8.65 17.59 -8.53
C ALA A 76 7.73 17.50 -9.76
N GLY A 77 6.59 16.82 -9.64
CA GLY A 77 5.69 16.44 -10.73
C GLY A 77 6.16 15.25 -11.58
N TYR A 78 7.11 14.46 -11.08
CA TYR A 78 7.62 13.25 -11.73
C TYR A 78 7.53 12.06 -10.78
N HIS A 79 7.58 10.86 -11.35
CA HIS A 79 7.55 9.60 -10.63
C HIS A 79 8.60 8.60 -11.10
N LEU A 80 8.70 7.51 -10.35
CA LEU A 80 9.46 6.31 -10.63
C LEU A 80 8.53 5.09 -10.56
N THR A 81 8.76 4.13 -11.46
CA THR A 81 8.19 2.79 -11.42
C THR A 81 9.32 1.79 -11.17
N LEU A 82 9.33 1.13 -10.01
CA LEU A 82 10.42 0.25 -9.57
C LEU A 82 10.56 -1.00 -10.44
N GLY A 83 9.50 -1.37 -11.16
CA GLY A 83 9.52 -2.44 -12.16
C GLY A 83 10.37 -2.11 -13.38
N ASP A 84 10.57 -0.82 -13.70
CA ASP A 84 11.26 -0.40 -14.90
C ASP A 84 12.77 -0.68 -14.85
N ASP A 85 13.34 -0.96 -16.01
CA ASP A 85 14.78 -1.08 -16.24
C ASP A 85 15.12 -0.49 -17.62
N PRO A 86 15.81 0.66 -17.71
CA PRO A 86 16.41 1.40 -16.59
C PRO A 86 15.36 2.17 -15.75
N LEU A 87 15.59 2.23 -14.44
CA LEU A 87 14.82 3.05 -13.52
C LEU A 87 15.10 4.54 -13.77
N ARG A 88 14.10 5.29 -14.23
CA ARG A 88 14.26 6.71 -14.62
C ARG A 88 13.04 7.55 -14.27
N PRO A 89 13.21 8.84 -13.91
CA PRO A 89 12.09 9.75 -13.70
C PRO A 89 11.21 9.90 -14.95
N GLN A 90 9.90 9.85 -14.77
CA GLN A 90 8.89 10.06 -15.81
C GLN A 90 7.91 11.14 -15.36
N LYS A 91 7.46 11.98 -16.29
CA LYS A 91 6.55 13.08 -15.98
C LYS A 91 5.18 12.53 -15.55
N GLY A 92 4.64 13.03 -14.44
CA GLY A 92 3.32 12.70 -13.95
C GLY A 92 3.28 12.60 -12.42
N GLU A 93 2.19 13.10 -11.84
CA GLU A 93 1.71 12.91 -10.47
C GLU A 93 0.20 12.56 -10.55
N ASP A 94 -0.41 12.09 -9.46
CA ASP A 94 -1.83 11.69 -9.38
C ASP A 94 -2.24 10.58 -10.38
N GLY A 95 -1.29 9.75 -10.79
CA GLY A 95 -1.46 8.72 -11.83
C GLY A 95 -1.51 7.29 -11.31
N ASN A 96 -1.55 7.09 -9.99
CA ASN A 96 -1.32 5.80 -9.34
C ASN A 96 0.12 5.30 -9.58
N TYR A 97 1.10 6.18 -9.42
CA TYR A 97 2.51 5.81 -9.54
C TYR A 97 3.06 5.16 -8.26
N GLU A 98 4.21 4.48 -8.35
CA GLU A 98 4.78 3.76 -7.20
C GLU A 98 5.54 4.69 -6.24
N LEU A 99 6.24 5.66 -6.80
CA LEU A 99 6.96 6.70 -6.06
C LEU A 99 6.87 7.98 -6.88
N SER A 100 6.04 8.93 -6.46
CA SER A 100 5.99 10.26 -7.05
C SER A 100 6.60 11.30 -6.11
N TYR A 101 7.11 12.37 -6.70
CA TYR A 101 7.40 13.60 -5.96
C TYR A 101 6.34 14.62 -6.36
N ASP A 102 5.34 14.78 -5.48
CA ASP A 102 4.24 15.71 -5.67
C ASP A 102 4.70 17.18 -5.61
N THR A 103 4.09 18.03 -6.44
CA THR A 103 4.39 19.47 -6.49
C THR A 103 4.05 20.23 -5.20
N GLY A 104 3.22 19.67 -4.33
CA GLY A 104 2.91 20.10 -2.97
C GLY A 104 4.01 19.85 -1.94
N GLY A 105 5.11 19.19 -2.30
CA GLY A 105 6.30 19.09 -1.44
C GLY A 105 6.37 17.86 -0.55
N TYR A 106 5.91 16.71 -1.05
CA TYR A 106 6.02 15.40 -0.40
C TYR A 106 6.31 14.30 -1.42
N LEU A 107 6.89 13.19 -0.96
CA LEU A 107 6.90 11.94 -1.72
C LEU A 107 5.58 11.22 -1.46
N ASP A 108 4.98 10.66 -2.50
CA ASP A 108 3.69 9.95 -2.43
C ASP A 108 3.80 8.54 -3.03
N ALA A 109 3.18 7.58 -2.34
CA ALA A 109 3.02 6.19 -2.72
C ALA A 109 1.62 6.00 -3.33
N GLU A 110 1.33 6.71 -4.42
CA GLU A 110 -0.04 6.87 -4.97
C GLU A 110 -0.73 5.55 -5.35
N SER A 111 0.04 4.57 -5.85
CA SER A 111 -0.52 3.31 -6.34
C SER A 111 -1.17 2.52 -5.21
N GLN A 112 -2.36 1.96 -5.49
CA GLN A 112 -3.09 1.15 -4.53
C GLN A 112 -2.21 0.03 -3.93
N GLY A 113 -2.12 0.00 -2.60
CA GLY A 113 -1.33 -0.99 -1.87
C GLY A 113 0.15 -0.63 -1.74
N SER A 114 0.57 0.52 -2.27
CA SER A 114 1.89 1.08 -2.01
C SER A 114 1.90 1.82 -0.68
N THR A 115 3.02 1.75 0.04
CA THR A 115 3.21 2.41 1.33
C THR A 115 4.67 2.77 1.55
N PHE A 116 4.92 3.88 2.25
CA PHE A 116 6.22 4.22 2.80
C PHE A 116 6.36 3.82 4.26
N VAL A 117 7.61 3.67 4.68
CA VAL A 117 8.04 3.84 6.07
C VAL A 117 9.27 4.74 6.08
N LEU A 118 9.22 5.83 6.85
CA LEU A 118 10.40 6.64 7.14
C LEU A 118 11.18 5.98 8.29
N LEU A 119 12.40 5.52 8.02
CA LEU A 119 13.24 4.90 9.04
C LEU A 119 13.71 5.92 10.08
N ASP A 120 13.90 5.46 11.31
CA ASP A 120 14.42 6.28 12.39
C ASP A 120 15.86 6.74 12.08
N PRO A 121 16.30 7.91 12.56
CA PRO A 121 17.68 8.35 12.40
C PRO A 121 18.67 7.29 12.92
N GLY A 122 19.61 6.87 12.07
CA GLY A 122 20.62 5.87 12.41
C GLY A 122 20.16 4.41 12.31
N GLN A 123 18.89 4.16 12.02
CA GLN A 123 18.40 2.82 11.68
C GLN A 123 18.87 2.46 10.27
N GLU A 124 19.54 1.32 10.13
CA GLU A 124 20.03 0.85 8.84
C GLU A 124 18.91 0.23 8.00
N GLY A 125 18.70 0.79 6.81
CA GLY A 125 17.80 0.25 5.81
C GLY A 125 18.34 -1.01 5.16
N SER A 126 17.50 -2.03 5.08
CA SER A 126 17.76 -3.29 4.36
C SER A 126 16.42 -3.90 3.93
N LEU A 127 16.44 -4.92 3.06
CA LEU A 127 15.24 -5.66 2.71
C LEU A 127 14.53 -6.23 3.94
N ALA A 128 15.30 -6.78 4.89
CA ALA A 128 14.77 -7.34 6.13
C ALA A 128 14.13 -6.24 7.00
N THR A 129 14.80 -5.08 7.14
CA THR A 129 14.26 -3.92 7.84
C THR A 129 12.94 -3.47 7.22
N CYS A 130 12.90 -3.28 5.90
CA CYS A 130 11.71 -2.81 5.20
C CYS A 130 10.52 -3.76 5.30
N ARG A 131 10.76 -5.08 5.35
CA ARG A 131 9.69 -6.06 5.59
C ARG A 131 9.19 -6.11 7.03
N ALA A 132 10.04 -5.75 7.99
CA ALA A 132 9.73 -5.83 9.41
C ALA A 132 9.03 -4.58 9.94
N GLU A 133 9.22 -3.43 9.28
CA GLU A 133 8.57 -2.18 9.64
C GLU A 133 7.06 -2.22 9.40
N THR A 134 6.32 -1.53 10.27
CA THR A 134 4.84 -1.50 10.24
C THR A 134 4.26 -0.09 10.40
N ARG A 135 5.13 0.92 10.48
CA ARG A 135 4.77 2.34 10.66
C ARG A 135 4.46 2.99 9.30
N PHE A 136 3.49 2.40 8.60
CA PHE A 136 3.16 2.78 7.23
C PHE A 136 2.58 4.18 7.15
N THR A 137 2.88 4.85 6.03
CA THR A 137 2.31 6.14 5.63
C THR A 137 2.28 6.20 4.11
N ASP A 138 1.32 6.93 3.54
CA ASP A 138 1.23 7.11 2.09
C ASP A 138 2.13 8.27 1.64
N ASP A 139 2.24 9.30 2.48
CA ASP A 139 3.03 10.50 2.20
C ASP A 139 4.21 10.69 3.14
N VAL A 140 5.31 11.21 2.59
CA VAL A 140 6.44 11.73 3.39
C VAL A 140 6.86 13.11 2.89
N TYR A 141 6.55 14.14 3.69
CA TYR A 141 6.93 15.51 3.41
C TYR A 141 8.44 15.71 3.30
N ILE A 142 8.85 16.43 2.26
CA ILE A 142 10.26 16.65 1.92
C ILE A 142 11.01 17.35 3.04
N ASN A 143 10.35 18.21 3.83
CA ASN A 143 10.96 18.89 4.97
C ASN A 143 11.47 17.92 6.06
N LYS A 144 10.96 16.68 6.13
CA LYS A 144 11.45 15.61 7.02
C LYS A 144 12.65 14.85 6.45
N LEU A 145 12.95 15.04 5.16
CA LEU A 145 13.97 14.31 4.40
C LEU A 145 15.25 15.13 4.26
N GLY A 146 16.12 15.02 5.27
CA GLY A 146 17.50 15.49 5.17
C GLY A 146 18.42 14.48 4.46
N PRO A 147 19.64 14.87 4.08
CA PRO A 147 20.65 13.94 3.57
C PRO A 147 20.87 12.76 4.53
N GLY A 148 20.97 11.55 3.97
CA GLY A 148 21.13 10.31 4.71
C GLY A 148 19.84 9.72 5.29
N ARG A 149 18.70 10.43 5.22
CA ARG A 149 17.41 9.84 5.61
C ARG A 149 17.03 8.73 4.64
N GLN A 150 16.50 7.65 5.20
CA GLN A 150 16.11 6.46 4.46
C GLN A 150 14.62 6.19 4.58
N LEU A 151 14.01 5.77 3.47
CA LEU A 151 12.63 5.34 3.41
C LEU A 151 12.57 3.94 2.83
N CYS A 152 11.70 3.11 3.37
CA CYS A 152 11.24 1.90 2.71
C CYS A 152 10.00 2.22 1.91
N LEU A 153 9.93 1.75 0.66
CA LEU A 153 8.73 1.74 -0.16
C LEU A 153 8.35 0.29 -0.40
N THR A 154 7.13 -0.08 -0.08
CA THR A 154 6.53 -1.33 -0.57
C THR A 154 5.51 -0.95 -1.63
N THR A 155 5.55 -1.56 -2.81
CA THR A 155 4.62 -1.24 -3.89
C THR A 155 3.47 -2.25 -3.97
N GLY A 156 2.31 -1.80 -4.46
CA GLY A 156 1.18 -2.69 -4.76
C GLY A 156 1.49 -3.74 -5.84
N THR A 157 2.48 -3.48 -6.69
CA THR A 157 3.02 -4.43 -7.69
C THR A 157 3.96 -5.48 -7.08
N GLY A 158 4.26 -5.37 -5.79
CA GLY A 158 4.99 -6.37 -5.02
C GLY A 158 6.50 -6.13 -4.94
N HIS A 159 6.99 -4.94 -5.28
CA HIS A 159 8.39 -4.56 -5.16
C HIS A 159 8.67 -3.91 -3.80
N ILE A 160 9.92 -3.98 -3.36
CA ILE A 160 10.39 -3.20 -2.20
C ILE A 160 11.55 -2.32 -2.68
N GLY A 161 11.51 -1.05 -2.33
CA GLY A 161 12.60 -0.09 -2.53
C GLY A 161 13.14 0.43 -1.20
N LEU A 162 14.47 0.50 -1.06
CA LEU A 162 15.12 1.33 -0.07
C LEU A 162 15.58 2.62 -0.75
N ILE A 163 15.03 3.74 -0.33
CA ILE A 163 15.31 5.07 -0.88
C ILE A 163 16.19 5.80 0.13
N THR A 164 17.34 6.30 -0.31
CA THR A 164 18.24 7.13 0.50
C THR A 164 18.32 8.53 -0.08
N VAL A 165 17.93 9.53 0.69
CA VAL A 165 18.00 10.93 0.28
C VAL A 165 19.46 11.38 0.30
N ARG A 166 19.96 11.86 -0.84
CA ARG A 166 21.32 12.39 -0.98
C ARG A 166 21.36 13.89 -0.85
N GLY A 167 20.32 14.57 -1.33
CA GLY A 167 20.23 16.02 -1.29
C GLY A 167 18.96 16.54 -1.96
N ARG A 168 18.86 17.85 -2.01
CA ARG A 168 17.80 18.58 -2.70
C ARG A 168 18.43 19.47 -3.76
N SER A 169 17.64 19.88 -4.74
CA SER A 169 18.03 20.89 -5.71
C SER A 169 18.55 22.17 -5.01
N PRO A 170 19.63 22.78 -5.51
CA PRO A 170 20.05 24.12 -5.11
C PRO A 170 18.93 25.16 -5.30
N GLU A 171 18.98 26.28 -4.56
CA GLU A 171 17.97 27.34 -4.66
C GLU A 171 17.93 28.02 -6.04
N ASP A 172 19.07 28.08 -6.73
CA ASP A 172 19.22 28.63 -8.08
C ASP A 172 18.94 27.61 -9.19
N SER A 173 18.54 26.39 -8.84
CA SER A 173 18.17 25.35 -9.80
C SER A 173 16.93 25.77 -10.60
N PRO A 174 16.90 25.50 -11.92
CA PRO A 174 15.70 25.75 -12.74
C PRO A 174 14.54 24.79 -12.41
N SER A 175 14.74 23.82 -11.53
CA SER A 175 13.72 22.84 -11.12
C SER A 175 13.94 22.36 -9.69
N THR A 176 12.86 22.09 -8.98
CA THR A 176 12.87 21.47 -7.65
C THR A 176 13.00 19.96 -7.81
N TYR A 177 14.01 19.35 -7.19
CA TYR A 177 14.21 17.89 -7.23
C TYR A 177 14.84 17.36 -5.94
N LEU A 178 14.66 16.05 -5.71
CA LEU A 178 15.45 15.26 -4.77
C LEU A 178 16.49 14.45 -5.52
N THR A 179 17.72 14.41 -5.00
CA THR A 179 18.71 13.43 -5.42
C THR A 179 18.59 12.21 -4.52
N LEU A 180 18.34 11.04 -5.13
CA LEU A 180 18.04 9.78 -4.45
C LEU A 180 19.02 8.70 -4.89
N ASP A 181 19.43 7.87 -3.93
CA ASP A 181 19.91 6.52 -4.23
C ASP A 181 18.78 5.54 -3.93
N LEU A 182 18.61 4.52 -4.79
CA LEU A 182 17.61 3.48 -4.62
C LEU A 182 18.27 2.11 -4.69
N THR A 183 17.87 1.23 -3.78
CA THR A 183 18.06 -0.22 -3.91
C THR A 183 16.69 -0.86 -4.10
N VAL A 184 16.49 -1.55 -5.21
CA VAL A 184 15.20 -2.16 -5.57
C VAL A 184 15.30 -3.68 -5.51
N TRP A 185 14.37 -4.28 -4.79
CA TRP A 185 14.15 -5.72 -4.73
C TRP A 185 12.81 -6.03 -5.41
N ARG A 186 12.88 -6.50 -6.66
CA ARG A 186 11.67 -6.83 -7.44
C ARG A 186 11.06 -8.12 -6.91
N ASN A 187 9.73 -8.12 -6.78
CA ASN A 187 8.94 -9.25 -6.24
C ASN A 187 9.38 -9.67 -4.83
N ALA A 188 9.58 -8.68 -3.96
CA ALA A 188 10.07 -8.88 -2.61
C ALA A 188 9.00 -8.66 -1.53
N ALA A 189 7.88 -8.02 -1.86
CA ALA A 189 6.77 -7.83 -0.94
C ALA A 189 6.05 -9.15 -0.63
N ALA A 190 5.44 -9.24 0.55
CA ALA A 190 4.67 -10.41 0.94
C ALA A 190 3.53 -10.68 -0.08
N GLY A 191 3.38 -11.93 -0.51
CA GLY A 191 2.35 -12.32 -1.48
C GLY A 191 2.71 -12.04 -2.96
N SER A 192 3.89 -11.50 -3.26
CA SER A 192 4.35 -11.37 -4.66
C SER A 192 4.65 -12.75 -5.27
N THR A 193 3.80 -13.20 -6.19
CA THR A 193 4.08 -14.38 -7.01
C THR A 193 5.16 -14.03 -8.03
N ALA A 194 6.17 -14.90 -8.17
CA ALA A 194 7.08 -14.82 -9.30
C ALA A 194 6.22 -14.98 -10.57
N ARG A 195 6.14 -13.95 -11.41
CA ARG A 195 5.70 -14.14 -12.79
C ARG A 195 6.87 -14.62 -13.63
#